data_AF-A0A968F354-F1
#
_entry.id   AF-A0A968F354-F1
#
_cell.length_a   1.000
_cell.length_b   1.000
_cell.length_c   1.000
_cell.angle_alpha   90.00
_cell.angle_beta   90.00
_cell.angle_gamma   90.00
#
_symmetry.space_group_name_H-M   'P 1'
#
loop_
_entity.id
_entity.type
_entity.pdbx_description
1 polymer ?
#
loop_
_entity_poly.entity_id
_entity_poly.type
_entity_poly.pdbx_seq_one_letter_code
_entity_poly.pdbx_strand_id
1 'polypeptide(L)'
;MKKMPDERKLPKREIDKAFSLAREILSNRTGVLEESPHDYQCFTYTEPGVKLVFYPHRTSAWNYHIRVRDQGSKDKQKATRLMDKLDEESGNNCTFSRKL
;
A
#
# COMPACT_ATOMS: atom_id res chain seq x y z
N MET A 1 -14.13 1.10 -30.14
CA MET A 1 -13.05 1.66 -29.30
C MET A 1 -12.67 0.64 -28.23
N LYS A 2 -11.45 0.07 -28.28
CA LYS A 2 -10.90 -0.66 -27.14
C LYS A 2 -10.63 0.39 -26.04
N LYS A 3 -11.30 0.30 -24.89
CA LYS A 3 -10.97 1.13 -23.73
C LYS A 3 -9.50 0.87 -23.40
N MET A 4 -8.66 1.90 -23.51
CA MET A 4 -7.31 1.82 -22.98
C MET A 4 -7.44 1.51 -21.48
N PRO A 5 -6.74 0.50 -20.95
CA PRO A 5 -6.72 0.28 -19.51
C PRO A 5 -6.23 1.57 -18.87
N ASP A 6 -6.99 2.06 -17.90
CA ASP A 6 -6.62 3.24 -17.12
C ASP A 6 -5.20 3.00 -16.59
N GLU A 7 -4.23 3.76 -17.11
CA GLU A 7 -2.79 3.58 -16.84
C GLU A 7 -2.43 3.66 -15.36
N ARG A 8 -3.39 4.08 -14.53
CA ARG A 8 -3.32 4.23 -13.08
C ARG A 8 -3.80 3.01 -12.30
N LYS A 9 -4.35 1.98 -12.94
CA LYS A 9 -4.92 0.82 -12.25
C LYS A 9 -4.01 -0.41 -12.39
N LEU A 10 -3.40 -0.80 -11.27
CA LEU A 10 -2.80 -2.12 -11.12
C LEU A 10 -3.86 -3.21 -11.40
N PRO A 11 -3.49 -4.35 -12.01
CA PRO A 11 -4.42 -5.47 -12.15
C PRO A 11 -4.96 -5.89 -10.78
N LYS A 12 -6.26 -6.17 -10.69
CA LYS A 12 -6.91 -6.58 -9.43
C LYS A 12 -6.15 -7.69 -8.71
N ARG A 13 -5.66 -8.69 -9.44
CA ARG A 13 -4.85 -9.79 -8.90
C ARG A 13 -3.60 -9.32 -8.14
N GLU A 14 -2.92 -8.27 -8.62
CA GLU A 14 -1.74 -7.72 -7.94
C GLU A 14 -2.12 -6.93 -6.70
N ILE A 15 -3.26 -6.23 -6.74
CA ILE A 15 -3.85 -5.56 -5.57
C ILE A 15 -4.23 -6.60 -4.50
N ASP A 16 -4.88 -7.70 -4.87
CA ASP A 16 -5.33 -8.77 -3.96
C ASP A 16 -4.14 -9.47 -3.28
N LYS A 17 -3.06 -9.72 -4.04
CA LYS A 17 -1.80 -10.27 -3.51
C LYS A 17 -1.19 -9.33 -2.48
N ALA A 18 -1.09 -8.04 -2.80
CA ALA A 18 -0.54 -7.05 -1.89
C ALA A 18 -1.42 -6.85 -0.66
N PHE A 19 -2.74 -6.87 -0.79
CA PHE A 19 -3.65 -6.82 0.35
C PHE A 19 -3.41 -8.00 1.29
N SER A 20 -3.30 -9.21 0.73
CA SER A 20 -3.04 -10.44 1.49
C SER A 20 -1.68 -10.38 2.21
N LEU A 21 -0.64 -9.91 1.53
CA LEU A 21 0.70 -9.73 2.12
C LEU A 21 0.70 -8.66 3.22
N ALA A 22 0.09 -7.49 2.99
CA ALA A 22 -0.04 -6.45 4.01
C ALA A 22 -0.80 -6.97 5.24
N ARG A 23 -1.85 -7.76 5.03
CA ARG A 23 -2.62 -8.39 6.12
C ARG A 23 -1.76 -9.35 6.93
N GLU A 24 -0.92 -10.13 6.27
CA GLU A 24 0.02 -11.05 6.94
C GLU A 24 1.07 -10.29 7.76
N ILE A 25 1.75 -9.32 7.16
CA ILE A 25 2.79 -8.48 7.80
C ILE A 25 2.22 -7.74 9.03
N LEU A 26 0.97 -7.29 8.94
CA LEU A 26 0.28 -6.50 9.96
C LEU A 26 -0.61 -7.33 10.89
N SER A 27 -0.63 -8.66 10.76
CA SER A 27 -1.53 -9.56 11.51
C SER A 27 -1.43 -9.44 13.03
N ASN A 28 -0.23 -9.16 13.57
CA ASN A 28 0.03 -9.01 15.00
C ASN A 28 -0.28 -7.59 15.53
N ARG A 29 -0.97 -6.76 14.75
CA ARG A 29 -1.34 -5.40 15.14
C ARG A 29 -2.83 -5.31 15.47
N THR A 30 -3.21 -4.28 16.21
CA THR A 30 -4.60 -3.98 16.56
C THR A 30 -5.33 -3.13 15.51
N GLY A 31 -4.66 -2.81 14.40
CA GLY A 31 -5.22 -2.01 13.32
C GLY A 31 -6.12 -2.80 12.37
N VAL A 32 -6.82 -2.04 11.53
CA VAL A 32 -7.72 -2.56 10.50
C VAL A 32 -7.13 -2.24 9.13
N LEU A 33 -7.09 -3.23 8.25
CA LEU A 33 -6.74 -3.10 6.84
C LEU A 33 -8.01 -3.23 6.00
N GLU A 34 -8.34 -2.22 5.20
CA GLU A 34 -9.60 -2.15 4.44
C GLU A 34 -9.35 -1.75 2.99
N GLU A 35 -10.04 -2.38 2.05
CA GLU A 35 -10.06 -1.95 0.66
C GLU A 35 -10.59 -0.52 0.54
N SER A 36 -9.96 0.29 -0.32
CA SER A 36 -10.44 1.65 -0.54
C SER A 36 -11.54 1.66 -1.60
N PRO A 37 -12.65 2.41 -1.40
CA PRO A 37 -13.68 2.58 -2.43
C PRO A 37 -13.22 3.51 -3.56
N HIS A 38 -12.04 4.13 -3.44
CA HIS A 38 -11.53 5.11 -4.37
C HIS A 38 -10.62 4.49 -5.43
N ASP A 39 -10.85 4.82 -6.71
CA ASP A 39 -10.06 4.34 -7.84
C ASP A 39 -8.55 4.66 -7.79
N TYR A 40 -8.16 5.64 -6.99
CA TYR A 40 -6.77 6.09 -6.83
C TYR A 40 -6.09 5.52 -5.59
N GLN A 41 -6.77 4.67 -4.81
CA GLN A 41 -6.25 4.00 -3.62
C GLN A 41 -6.57 2.51 -3.68
N CYS A 42 -5.62 1.67 -3.29
CA CYS A 42 -5.85 0.23 -3.20
C CYS A 42 -6.53 -0.12 -1.87
N PHE A 43 -5.93 0.29 -0.76
CA PHE A 43 -6.41 -0.01 0.58
C PHE A 43 -5.83 0.97 1.59
N THR A 44 -6.35 0.92 2.81
CA THR A 44 -5.91 1.76 3.93
C THR A 44 -5.66 0.90 5.15
N TYR A 45 -4.71 1.32 5.97
CA TYR A 45 -4.45 0.71 7.27
C TYR A 45 -4.60 1.76 8.37
N THR A 46 -5.42 1.47 9.38
CA THR A 46 -5.66 2.39 10.49
C THR A 46 -5.50 1.67 11.82
N GLU A 47 -4.73 2.25 12.72
CA GLU A 47 -4.64 1.84 14.12
C GLU A 47 -4.55 3.07 15.04
N PRO A 48 -4.68 2.96 16.37
CA PRO A 48 -4.57 4.11 17.26
C PRO A 48 -3.28 4.92 17.00
N GLY A 49 -3.46 6.17 16.58
CA GLY A 49 -2.37 7.11 16.29
C GLY A 49 -1.74 6.99 14.90
N VAL A 50 -2.11 6.00 14.07
CA VAL A 50 -1.52 5.78 12.74
C VAL A 50 -2.59 5.59 11.67
N LYS A 51 -2.36 6.21 10.51
CA LYS A 51 -3.12 6.01 9.29
C LYS A 51 -2.19 5.95 8.09
N LEU A 52 -2.23 4.82 7.36
CA LEU A 52 -1.47 4.60 6.14
C LEU A 52 -2.41 4.42 4.95
N VAL A 53 -1.99 4.90 3.79
CA VAL A 53 -2.68 4.70 2.51
C VAL A 53 -1.78 3.98 1.52
N PHE A 54 -2.38 3.08 0.77
CA PHE A 54 -1.74 2.26 -0.25
C PHE A 54 -2.34 2.62 -1.60
N TYR A 55 -1.51 2.92 -2.59
CA TYR A 55 -2.00 3.30 -3.90
C TYR A 55 -1.10 2.84 -5.04
N PRO A 56 -1.65 2.60 -6.24
CA PRO A 56 -0.86 2.12 -7.35
C PRO A 56 0.14 3.19 -7.80
N HIS A 57 1.37 2.77 -8.06
CA HIS A 57 2.42 3.64 -8.56
C HIS A 57 3.19 2.97 -9.69
N ARG A 58 3.21 3.62 -10.86
CA ARG A 58 4.09 3.26 -11.97
C ARG A 58 5.40 4.02 -11.85
N THR A 59 6.51 3.30 -11.84
CA THR A 59 7.86 3.89 -11.88
C THR A 59 8.20 4.39 -13.28
N SER A 60 9.25 5.21 -13.40
CA SER A 60 9.78 5.67 -14.70
C SER A 60 10.28 4.53 -15.59
N ALA A 61 10.68 3.41 -14.98
CA ALA A 61 11.08 2.19 -15.67
C ALA A 61 9.90 1.27 -16.05
N TRP A 62 8.65 1.77 -15.98
CA TRP A 62 7.42 1.05 -16.31
C TRP A 62 7.08 -0.15 -15.41
N ASN A 63 7.78 -0.32 -14.28
CA ASN A 63 7.38 -1.27 -13.24
C ASN A 63 6.22 -0.71 -12.42
N TYR A 64 5.29 -1.59 -12.03
CA TYR A 64 4.17 -1.24 -11.15
C TYR A 64 4.45 -1.69 -9.71
N HIS A 65 4.21 -0.77 -8.77
CA HIS A 65 4.43 -0.93 -7.34
C HIS A 65 3.18 -0.45 -6.61
N ILE A 66 2.94 -0.92 -5.39
CA ILE A 66 2.03 -0.25 -4.47
C ILE A 66 2.88 0.66 -3.59
N ARG A 67 2.53 1.93 -3.55
CA ARG A 67 3.22 2.90 -2.71
C ARG A 67 2.48 3.07 -1.40
N VAL A 68 3.22 3.01 -0.30
CA VAL A 68 2.70 3.24 1.05
C VAL A 68 3.06 4.65 1.49
N ARG A 69 2.10 5.36 2.08
CA ARG A 69 2.31 6.70 2.66
C ARG A 69 1.58 6.86 3.98
N ASP A 70 2.17 7.70 4.83
CA ASP A 70 1.47 8.29 5.97
C ASP A 70 0.34 9.23 5.51
N GLN A 71 -0.83 9.11 6.16
CA GLN A 71 -1.98 9.98 5.94
C GLN A 71 -2.41 10.63 7.26
N GLY A 72 -1.54 11.47 7.82
CA GLY A 72 -1.89 12.27 8.99
C GLY A 72 -1.83 11.50 10.31
N SER A 73 -0.95 10.50 10.42
CA SER A 73 -0.69 9.82 11.70
C SER A 73 -0.29 10.83 12.77
N LYS A 74 -0.80 10.63 13.98
CA LYS A 74 -0.39 11.37 15.19
C LYS A 74 0.98 10.87 15.67
N ASP A 75 1.22 9.57 15.55
CA ASP A 75 2.52 8.95 15.85
C ASP A 75 3.31 8.72 14.56
N LYS A 76 4.12 9.71 14.18
CA LYS A 76 4.94 9.67 12.96
C LYS A 76 6.03 8.59 13.00
N GLN A 77 6.58 8.31 14.18
CA GLN A 77 7.63 7.31 14.33
C GLN A 77 7.07 5.91 14.13
N LYS A 78 5.91 5.61 14.72
CA LYS A 78 5.23 4.33 14.52
C LYS A 78 4.79 4.14 13.07
N ALA A 79 4.26 5.20 12.43
CA ALA A 79 3.93 5.17 11.01
C ALA A 79 5.16 4.86 10.13
N THR A 80 6.30 5.49 10.42
CA THR A 80 7.55 5.24 9.70
C THR A 80 8.01 3.80 9.85
N ARG A 81 8.06 3.28 11.09
CA ARG A 81 8.43 1.88 11.37
C ARG A 81 7.52 0.86 10.66
N LEU A 82 6.23 1.17 10.55
CA LEU A 82 5.29 0.33 9.82
C LEU A 82 5.55 0.33 8.32
N MET A 83 5.81 1.51 7.74
CA MET A 83 6.14 1.61 6.32
C MET A 83 7.46 0.89 6.02
N ASP A 84 8.46 1.03 6.89
CA ASP A 84 9.75 0.33 6.74
C ASP A 84 9.56 -1.19 6.82
N LYS A 85 8.78 -1.68 7.81
CA LYS A 85 8.43 -3.11 7.93
C LYS A 85 7.74 -3.65 6.66
N LEU A 86 6.79 -2.90 6.10
CA LEU A 86 6.09 -3.28 4.87
C LEU A 86 7.03 -3.33 3.66
N ASP A 87 7.97 -2.39 3.56
CA ASP A 87 8.97 -2.32 2.48
C ASP A 87 9.92 -3.52 2.57
N GLU A 88 10.48 -3.78 3.75
CA GLU A 88 11.44 -4.87 4.02
C GLU A 88 10.82 -6.26 3.83
N GLU A 89 9.66 -6.53 4.44
CA GLU A 89 9.01 -7.84 4.40
C GLU A 89 8.34 -8.14 3.05
N SER A 90 8.24 -7.14 2.16
CA SER A 90 7.84 -7.40 0.77
C SER A 90 8.90 -8.13 -0.05
N GLY A 91 10.10 -8.35 0.50
CA GLY A 91 11.10 -9.25 -0.09
C GLY A 91 11.75 -8.70 -1.37
N ASN A 92 11.93 -7.38 -1.45
CA ASN A 92 12.54 -6.68 -2.60
C ASN A 92 11.80 -6.90 -3.93
N ASN A 93 10.56 -7.40 -3.91
CA ASN A 93 9.78 -7.70 -5.12
C ASN A 93 9.01 -6.48 -5.66
N CYS A 94 9.35 -5.27 -5.20
CA CYS A 94 8.73 -4.01 -5.60
C CYS A 94 7.23 -3.90 -5.26
N THR A 95 6.67 -4.81 -4.44
CA THR A 95 5.24 -4.77 -4.09
C THR A 95 4.91 -3.55 -3.26
N PHE A 96 5.68 -3.27 -2.22
CA PHE A 96 5.58 -2.02 -1.47
C PHE A 96 6.77 -1.12 -1.80
N SER A 97 6.50 0.17 -2.00
CA SER A 97 7.55 1.19 -2.06
C SER A 97 7.18 2.29 -1.08
N ARG A 98 8.05 2.54 -0.09
CA ARG A 98 7.86 3.67 0.80
C ARG A 98 8.03 4.99 0.05
N LYS A 99 7.21 5.99 0.37
CA LYS A 99 7.54 7.39 0.10
C LYS A 99 7.41 8.19 1.39
N LEU A 100 8.53 8.78 1.81
CA LEU A 100 8.62 9.76 2.89
C LEU A 100 7.69 10.95 2.62
#